data_AF-E9HTN6-F1
#
_entry.id   AF-E9HTN6-F1
#
_cell.length_a   1.000
_cell.length_b   1.000
_cell.length_c   1.000
_cell.angle_alpha   90.00
_cell.angle_beta   90.00
_cell.angle_gamma   90.00
#
_symmetry.space_group_name_H-M   'P 1'
#
loop_
_entity.id
_entity.type
_entity.pdbx_description
1 polymer ?
#
loop_
_entity_poly.entity_id
_entity_poly.type
_entity_poly.pdbx_seq_one_letter_code
_entity_poly.pdbx_strand_id
1 'polypeptide(L)'
;MVNKLFFISNCTSSFGKQNCHFFSVPKLRLNEWQAVIAKPGLGARSMICYRHFEDSCFINGKVIQNVFHAFKNWRLLPETVLQWQTEKHFKL
;
A
#
# COMPACT_ATOMS: atom_id res chain seq x y z
N MET A 1 -9.10 -23.03 -1.78
CA MET A 1 -8.90 -22.01 -0.73
C MET A 1 -8.07 -20.89 -1.31
N VAL A 2 -8.63 -19.68 -1.47
CA VAL A 2 -7.87 -18.53 -1.96
C VAL A 2 -7.16 -17.91 -0.77
N ASN A 3 -5.83 -17.97 -0.72
CA ASN A 3 -5.03 -17.25 0.27
C ASN A 3 -5.30 -15.74 0.08
N LYS A 4 -6.28 -15.20 0.82
CA LYS A 4 -6.52 -13.76 0.88
C LYS A 4 -5.39 -13.15 1.71
N LEU A 5 -4.31 -12.77 1.03
CA LEU A 5 -3.19 -12.02 1.60
C LEU A 5 -3.54 -10.55 1.90
N PHE A 6 -4.75 -10.11 1.57
CA PHE A 6 -5.16 -8.71 1.64
C PHE A 6 -5.79 -8.40 2.99
N PHE A 7 -5.21 -7.43 3.69
CA PHE A 7 -5.73 -7.03 4.97
C PHE A 7 -6.99 -6.16 4.85
N ILE A 8 -7.14 -5.34 3.79
CA ILE A 8 -8.32 -4.50 3.62
C ILE A 8 -9.49 -5.30 3.03
N SER A 9 -10.64 -5.23 3.70
CA SER A 9 -11.91 -5.82 3.25
C SER A 9 -12.32 -5.19 1.91
N ASN A 10 -12.80 -6.00 0.96
CA ASN A 10 -13.21 -5.57 -0.38
C ASN A 10 -12.08 -5.10 -1.32
N CYS A 11 -10.82 -5.32 -0.97
CA CYS A 11 -9.74 -5.18 -1.95
C CYS A 11 -9.88 -6.31 -3.01
N THR A 12 -10.34 -5.94 -4.21
CA THR A 12 -10.49 -6.86 -5.36
C THR A 12 -9.18 -7.06 -6.14
N SER A 13 -8.09 -6.41 -5.70
CA SER A 13 -6.75 -6.57 -6.27
C SER A 13 -6.26 -8.00 -6.00
N SER A 14 -6.34 -8.87 -6.99
CA SER A 14 -5.81 -10.24 -6.91
C SER A 14 -4.33 -10.27 -7.27
N PHE A 15 -3.53 -11.05 -6.53
CA PHE A 15 -2.20 -11.46 -6.97
C PHE A 15 -2.32 -12.06 -8.38
N GLY A 16 -1.61 -11.50 -9.36
CA GLY A 16 -1.62 -11.99 -10.75
C GLY A 16 -2.38 -11.14 -11.78
N LYS A 17 -3.12 -10.09 -11.37
CA LYS A 17 -3.53 -9.04 -12.32
C LYS A 17 -2.40 -8.00 -12.42
N GLN A 18 -2.03 -7.63 -13.65
CA GLN A 18 -0.96 -6.67 -13.92
C GLN A 18 -1.17 -5.38 -13.09
N ASN A 19 -0.08 -4.84 -12.54
CA ASN A 19 -0.03 -3.60 -11.75
C ASN A 19 -0.68 -3.63 -10.36
N CYS A 20 -0.56 -4.73 -9.61
CA CYS A 20 -0.88 -4.75 -8.19
C CYS A 20 0.39 -4.76 -7.34
N HIS A 21 0.92 -3.58 -7.00
CA HIS A 21 1.98 -3.46 -6.00
C HIS A 21 1.38 -3.66 -4.59
N PHE A 22 2.04 -4.49 -3.79
CA PHE A 22 1.66 -4.76 -2.42
C PHE A 22 2.81 -4.44 -1.49
N PHE A 23 2.49 -3.89 -0.33
CA PHE A 23 3.47 -3.47 0.66
C PHE A 23 3.15 -4.09 2.01
N SER A 24 4.17 -4.63 2.66
CA SER A 24 4.07 -5.11 4.03
C SER A 24 4.01 -3.93 4.99
N VAL A 25 3.30 -4.10 6.09
CA VAL A 25 3.35 -3.13 7.19
C VAL A 25 4.75 -3.15 7.82
N PRO A 26 5.47 -2.01 7.87
CA PRO A 26 6.74 -1.90 8.57
C PRO A 26 6.60 -2.31 10.05
N LYS A 27 7.30 -3.39 10.44
CA LYS A 27 7.23 -3.97 11.79
C LYS A 27 7.52 -2.93 12.89
N LEU A 28 8.46 -2.03 12.65
CA LEU A 28 8.87 -1.00 13.61
C LEU A 28 7.80 0.07 13.86
N ARG A 29 6.87 0.28 12.91
CA ARG A 29 5.79 1.28 13.02
C ARG A 29 4.42 0.64 13.15
N LEU A 30 4.34 -0.67 13.40
CA LEU A 30 3.07 -1.42 13.40
C LEU A 30 1.99 -0.76 14.27
N ASN A 31 2.36 -0.24 15.45
CA ASN A 31 1.42 0.43 16.36
C ASN A 31 0.78 1.67 15.71
N GLU A 32 1.54 2.44 14.95
CA GLU A 32 1.03 3.62 14.26
C GLU A 32 0.10 3.24 13.11
N TRP A 33 0.45 2.18 12.37
CA TRP A 33 -0.43 1.62 11.35
C TRP A 33 -1.71 1.05 11.95
N GLN A 34 -1.66 0.43 13.12
CA GLN A 34 -2.84 -0.08 13.84
C GLN A 34 -3.73 1.05 14.38
N ALA A 35 -3.15 2.19 14.76
CA ALA A 35 -3.91 3.36 15.21
C ALA A 35 -4.69 4.00 14.05
N VAL A 36 -4.13 3.99 12.84
CA VAL A 36 -4.72 4.62 11.66
C VAL A 36 -5.66 3.67 10.91
N ILE A 37 -5.29 2.39 10.80
CA ILE A 37 -6.11 1.36 10.17
C ILE A 37 -6.96 0.72 11.25
N ALA A 38 -8.18 1.24 11.42
CA ALA A 38 -9.18 0.75 12.36
C ALA A 38 -9.76 -0.63 11.97
N LYS A 39 -8.88 -1.64 11.86
CA LYS A 39 -9.26 -3.03 11.60
C LYS A 39 -8.48 -3.95 12.53
N PRO A 40 -9.17 -4.76 13.36
CA PRO A 40 -8.53 -5.75 14.22
C PRO A 40 -7.71 -6.76 13.40
N GLY A 41 -6.54 -7.14 13.93
CA GLY A 41 -5.69 -8.17 13.34
C GLY A 41 -4.65 -7.68 12.31
N LEU A 42 -4.42 -6.37 12.19
CA LEU A 42 -3.30 -5.87 11.38
C LEU A 42 -1.98 -6.30 12.02
N GLY A 43 -1.15 -7.02 11.27
CA GLY A 43 0.16 -7.47 11.73
C GLY A 43 1.26 -7.12 10.74
N ALA A 44 2.52 -7.33 11.13
CA ALA A 44 3.68 -7.07 10.27
C ALA A 44 3.73 -7.94 8.99
N ARG A 45 2.96 -9.04 8.95
CA ARG A 45 2.80 -9.89 7.76
C ARG A 45 1.62 -9.49 6.87
N SER A 46 0.80 -8.55 7.32
CA SER A 46 -0.31 -8.02 6.54
C SER A 46 0.24 -7.26 5.34
N MET A 47 -0.33 -7.55 4.17
CA MET A 47 -0.01 -6.84 2.93
C MET A 47 -1.15 -5.89 2.57
N ILE A 48 -0.79 -4.69 2.14
CA ILE A 48 -1.72 -3.65 1.72
C ILE A 48 -1.46 -3.30 0.26
N CYS A 49 -2.52 -3.17 -0.53
CA CYS A 49 -2.43 -2.81 -1.94
C CYS A 49 -2.12 -1.32 -2.11
N TYR A 50 -1.29 -0.97 -3.10
CA TYR A 50 -0.90 0.40 -3.40
C TYR A 50 -2.09 1.37 -3.57
N ARG A 51 -3.26 0.87 -3.99
CA ARG A 51 -4.49 1.66 -4.20
C ARG A 51 -5.02 2.35 -2.95
N HIS A 52 -4.59 1.89 -1.77
CA HIS A 52 -4.96 2.46 -0.48
C HIS A 52 -4.02 3.56 0.00
N PHE A 53 -3.06 3.95 -0.85
CA PHE A 53 -2.18 5.07 -0.60
C PHE A 53 -2.32 6.10 -1.74
N GLU A 54 -1.84 7.30 -1.48
CA GLU A 54 -1.63 8.31 -2.51
C GLU A 54 -0.38 7.98 -3.34
N ASP A 55 -0.31 8.48 -4.58
CA ASP A 55 0.88 8.27 -5.43
C ASP A 55 2.14 8.90 -4.81
N SER A 56 1.96 9.96 -4.02
CA SER A 56 2.99 10.65 -3.24
C SER A 56 3.62 9.76 -2.17
N CYS A 57 2.94 8.70 -1.72
CA CYS A 57 3.43 7.79 -0.69
C CYS A 57 4.51 6.82 -1.20
N PHE A 58 4.80 6.82 -2.51
CA PHE A 58 5.68 5.85 -3.12
C PHE A 58 6.91 6.47 -3.76
N ILE A 59 8.03 5.77 -3.61
CA ILE A 59 9.15 5.89 -4.53
C ILE A 59 8.94 4.84 -5.62
N ASN A 60 8.43 5.30 -6.77
CA ASN A 60 8.09 4.45 -7.92
C ASN A 60 9.07 4.59 -9.10
N GLY A 61 10.06 5.48 -9.00
CA GLY A 61 11.01 5.76 -10.06
C GLY A 61 11.93 6.93 -9.71
N LYS A 62 12.69 7.37 -10.70
CA LYS A 62 13.49 8.61 -10.63
C LYS A 62 13.56 9.29 -11.98
N VAL A 63 13.76 10.60 -11.97
CA VAL A 63 14.02 11.38 -13.18
C VAL A 63 15.52 11.44 -13.42
N ILE A 64 15.98 11.07 -14.61
CA ILE A 64 17.37 11.22 -15.07
C ILE A 64 17.32 11.98 -16.40
N GLN A 65 18.03 13.10 -16.51
CA GLN A 65 18.06 13.90 -17.74
C GLN A 65 16.65 14.22 -18.30
N ASN A 66 15.72 14.62 -17.42
CA ASN A 66 14.31 14.88 -17.74
C ASN A 66 13.50 13.67 -18.25
N VAL A 67 14.03 12.45 -18.15
CA VAL A 67 13.33 11.21 -18.48
C VAL A 67 12.96 10.46 -17.20
N PHE A 68 11.69 10.06 -17.07
CA PHE A 68 11.23 9.25 -15.95
C PHE A 68 11.57 7.77 -16.16
N HIS A 69 12.27 7.18 -15.19
CA HIS A 69 12.60 5.77 -15.17
C HIS A 69 11.86 5.08 -14.02
N ALA A 70 10.85 4.28 -14.35
CA ALA A 70 10.07 3.52 -13.38
C ALA A 70 10.93 2.41 -12.73
N PHE A 71 10.77 2.24 -11.42
CA PHE A 71 11.36 1.14 -10.68
C PHE A 71 10.48 -0.11 -10.79
N LYS A 72 11.12 -1.27 -10.96
CA LYS A 72 10.44 -2.57 -10.90
C LYS A 72 9.82 -2.83 -9.52
N ASN A 73 10.49 -2.37 -8.46
CA ASN A 73 10.04 -2.50 -7.08
C ASN A 73 9.81 -1.12 -6.49
N TRP A 74 8.55 -0.82 -6.19
CA TRP A 74 8.19 0.41 -5.49
C TRP A 74 8.53 0.29 -4.01
N ARG A 75 8.72 1.42 -3.34
CA ARG A 75 8.92 1.47 -1.89
C ARG A 75 7.94 2.47 -1.28
N LEU A 76 7.40 2.14 -0.11
CA LEU A 76 6.67 3.10 0.71
C LEU A 76 7.66 4.09 1.30
N LEU A 77 7.29 5.36 1.31
CA LEU A 77 7.99 6.37 2.09
C LEU A 77 7.78 6.13 3.59
N PRO A 78 8.76 6.40 4.45
CA PRO A 78 8.62 6.24 5.89
C PRO A 78 7.36 6.93 6.43
N GLU A 79 7.10 8.16 6.02
CA GLU A 79 6.00 9.05 6.42
C GLU A 79 4.60 8.61 5.96
N THR A 80 4.49 7.57 5.13
CA THR A 80 3.23 7.13 4.51
C THR A 80 2.10 6.82 5.51
N VAL A 81 2.43 6.41 6.74
CA VAL A 81 1.45 6.16 7.82
C VAL A 81 0.48 7.33 8.02
N LEU A 82 0.95 8.55 7.83
CA LEU A 82 0.20 9.78 8.11
C LEU A 82 -0.75 10.18 6.97
N GLN A 83 -0.61 9.58 5.79
CA GLN A 83 -1.39 9.91 4.58
C GLN A 83 -2.39 8.80 4.22
N TRP A 84 -2.68 7.91 5.16
CA TRP A 84 -3.72 6.91 4.98
C TRP A 84 -5.09 7.57 4.83
N GLN A 85 -5.64 7.55 3.62
CA GLN A 85 -7.01 7.95 3.39
C GLN A 85 -7.91 6.71 3.51
N THR A 86 -8.68 6.63 4.60
CA THR A 86 -9.73 5.61 4.79
C THR A 86 -10.84 5.69 3.75
N GLU A 87 -10.94 6.77 2.98
CA GLU A 87 -12.05 7.00 2.07
C GLU A 87 -11.60 7.68 0.77
N LYS A 88 -10.95 6.93 -0.12
CA LYS A 88 -11.32 7.12 -1.53
C LYS A 88 -12.74 6.59 -1.63
N HIS A 89 -13.72 7.47 -1.37
CA HIS A 89 -15.09 7.26 -1.80
C HIS A 89 -15.00 6.81 -3.25
N PHE A 90 -15.23 5.52 -3.48
CA PHE A 90 -15.61 5.01 -4.79
C PHE A 90 -16.96 5.66 -5.08
N LYS A 91 -16.95 6.91 -5.56
CA LYS A 91 -18.09 7.45 -6.27
C LYS A 91 -18.14 6.65 -7.57
N LEU A 92 -19.17 5.80 -7.61
CA LEU A 92 -19.66 5.07 -8.77
C LEU A 92 -19.77 5.99 -10.00
#